data_AF-S7Q4V6-F1
#
_entry.id   AF-S7Q4V6-F1
#
_cell.length_a   1.000
_cell.length_b   1.000
_cell.length_c   1.000
_cell.angle_alpha   90.00
_cell.angle_beta   90.00
_cell.angle_gamma   90.00
#
_symmetry.space_group_name_H-M   'P 1'
#
loop_
_entity.id
_entity.type
_entity.pdbx_description
1 polymer ?
#
loop_
_entity_poly.entity_id
_entity_poly.type
_entity_poly.pdbx_seq_one_letter_code
_entity_poly.pdbx_strand_id
1 'polypeptide(L)'
;RNVRNLVVCIDGTANKFDTKNTNVVQLYSFLVKDKYQLTYYNSGIGTYATPSFKSWSWWKQVVGHKIDLAIAWRFERIIIGAYQWLSEQYQAGDRIYLFGFSRGAYQVRALSAMIDKVGLIHKGNQAQIPFAYELYASIDESNRDPDPSSVPMDRHFKETFSRDVRVHFVGAWDTVSSVGFFRGKDAPFTACGMKHVCHFRHALALDERRVKFQPEYAYGGVHRVQVQEPLTEPAETESHKNRVPHTKEVWFAGTHSDM
;
A
#
# COMPACT_ATOMS: atom_id res chain seq x y z
N ARG A 1 -11.43 19.45 18.45
CA ARG A 1 -10.00 19.16 18.20
C ARG A 1 -9.72 19.46 16.73
N ASN A 2 -8.60 20.11 16.40
CA ASN A 2 -8.23 20.30 15.00
C ASN A 2 -7.81 18.96 14.41
N VAL A 3 -8.38 18.61 13.25
CA VAL A 3 -8.01 17.45 12.46
C VAL A 3 -6.55 17.59 12.00
N ARG A 4 -5.75 16.55 12.17
CA ARG A 4 -4.35 16.52 11.69
C ARG A 4 -4.22 15.61 10.48
N ASN A 5 -3.15 15.81 9.72
CA ASN A 5 -2.77 15.01 8.57
C ASN A 5 -1.57 14.13 8.94
N LEU A 6 -1.67 12.83 8.67
CA LEU A 6 -0.56 11.88 8.75
C LEU A 6 -0.19 11.49 7.32
N VAL A 7 1.00 11.90 6.88
CA VAL A 7 1.47 11.70 5.51
C VAL A 7 2.58 10.65 5.50
N VAL A 8 2.35 9.54 4.84
CA VAL A 8 3.30 8.43 4.67
C VAL A 8 3.78 8.41 3.23
N CYS A 9 5.08 8.52 3.03
CA CYS A 9 5.73 8.49 1.72
C CYS A 9 6.68 7.29 1.65
N ILE A 10 6.46 6.39 0.70
CA ILE A 10 7.31 5.20 0.49
C ILE A 10 7.84 5.21 -0.95
N ASP A 11 9.15 5.29 -1.09
CA ASP A 11 9.81 5.34 -2.39
C ASP A 11 10.19 3.93 -2.92
N GLY A 12 10.40 3.83 -4.22
CA GLY A 12 10.77 2.60 -4.93
C GLY A 12 12.14 2.07 -4.52
N THR A 13 12.30 0.74 -4.52
CA THR A 13 13.43 0.06 -3.86
C THR A 13 14.82 0.21 -4.49
N ALA A 14 14.99 1.16 -5.40
CA ALA A 14 16.27 1.48 -6.07
C ALA A 14 16.62 2.96 -6.05
N ASN A 15 15.77 3.81 -5.47
CA ASN A 15 15.93 5.25 -5.56
C ASN A 15 16.83 5.72 -4.42
N LYS A 16 18.09 6.01 -4.75
CA LYS A 16 18.98 6.71 -3.84
C LYS A 16 18.62 8.19 -3.85
N PHE A 17 18.63 8.81 -2.67
CA PHE A 17 18.62 10.27 -2.60
C PHE A 17 19.87 10.78 -3.31
N ASP A 18 19.68 11.54 -4.37
CA ASP A 18 20.73 12.07 -5.22
C ASP A 18 20.23 13.39 -5.85
N THR A 19 21.04 14.02 -6.68
CA THR A 19 20.67 15.18 -7.49
C THR A 19 19.44 14.94 -8.38
N LYS A 20 19.13 13.68 -8.72
CA LYS A 20 17.89 13.25 -9.40
C LYS A 20 17.02 12.46 -8.44
N ASN A 21 16.03 13.14 -7.87
CA ASN A 21 15.08 12.60 -6.90
C ASN A 21 13.75 12.23 -7.55
N THR A 22 13.09 11.22 -6.97
CA THR A 22 11.76 10.77 -7.37
C THR A 22 10.70 11.82 -7.02
N ASN A 23 9.53 11.70 -7.66
CA ASN A 23 8.39 12.55 -7.32
C ASN A 23 7.91 12.36 -5.87
N VAL A 24 8.19 11.21 -5.24
CA VAL A 24 7.91 10.99 -3.81
C VAL A 24 8.81 11.86 -2.93
N VAL A 25 10.11 11.90 -3.19
CA VAL A 25 11.07 12.75 -2.46
C VAL A 25 10.75 14.23 -2.70
N GLN A 26 10.44 14.60 -3.95
CA GLN A 26 10.06 15.98 -4.28
C GLN A 26 8.77 16.38 -3.54
N LEU A 27 7.73 15.55 -3.56
CA LEU A 27 6.52 15.80 -2.77
C LEU A 27 6.85 15.96 -1.29
N TYR A 28 7.65 15.05 -0.73
CA TYR A 28 8.01 15.06 0.68
C TYR A 28 8.79 16.32 1.10
N SER A 29 9.62 16.87 0.20
CA SER A 29 10.35 18.11 0.45
C SER A 29 9.42 19.32 0.57
N PHE A 30 8.32 19.34 -0.20
CA PHE A 30 7.29 20.39 -0.16
C PHE A 30 6.29 20.26 0.98
N LEU A 31 6.22 19.12 1.68
CA LEU A 31 5.32 18.96 2.82
C LEU A 31 5.71 19.88 3.99
N VAL A 32 4.74 20.64 4.48
CA VAL A 32 4.81 21.33 5.78
C VAL A 32 4.95 20.28 6.89
N LYS A 33 5.83 20.54 7.88
CA LYS A 33 6.11 19.61 8.99
C LYS A 33 5.87 20.35 10.29
N ASP A 34 4.70 20.12 10.88
CA ASP A 34 4.27 20.78 12.11
C ASP A 34 3.36 19.88 12.96
N LYS A 35 2.75 20.45 14.00
CA LYS A 35 1.85 19.71 14.90
C LYS A 35 0.52 19.27 14.25
N TYR A 36 0.17 19.80 13.08
CA TYR A 36 -1.03 19.47 12.31
C TYR A 36 -0.73 18.60 11.09
N GLN A 37 0.52 18.49 10.65
CA GLN A 37 0.95 17.63 9.56
C GLN A 37 2.20 16.83 9.94
N LEU A 38 1.97 15.58 10.35
CA LEU A 38 2.99 14.61 10.70
C LEU A 38 3.41 13.85 9.45
N THR A 39 4.71 13.62 9.29
CA THR A 39 5.26 13.01 8.07
C THR A 39 6.15 11.81 8.39
N TYR A 40 6.03 10.76 7.58
CA TYR A 40 6.88 9.57 7.60
C TYR A 40 7.42 9.30 6.20
N TYR A 41 8.72 9.02 6.10
CA TYR A 41 9.38 8.72 4.83
C TYR A 41 10.18 7.43 4.93
N ASN A 42 10.02 6.56 3.93
CA ASN A 42 10.86 5.39 3.73
C ASN A 42 11.46 5.44 2.31
N SER A 43 12.79 5.40 2.23
CA SER A 43 13.51 5.54 0.95
C SER A 43 13.45 4.32 0.05
N GLY A 44 12.96 3.18 0.52
CA GLY A 44 13.06 1.96 -0.25
C GLY A 44 14.52 1.50 -0.48
N ILE A 45 15.55 2.05 0.18
CA ILE A 45 16.95 1.59 0.04
C ILE A 45 17.33 0.54 1.10
N GLY A 46 18.01 -0.56 0.72
CA GLY A 46 18.56 -1.54 1.66
C GLY A 46 19.21 -2.76 0.97
N THR A 47 20.55 -2.84 1.05
CA THR A 47 21.47 -3.92 0.60
C THR A 47 21.12 -4.61 -0.72
N TYR A 48 21.59 -4.04 -1.84
CA TYR A 48 21.94 -4.85 -2.99
C TYR A 48 23.05 -5.81 -2.56
N ALA A 49 22.72 -7.08 -2.33
CA ALA A 49 23.73 -8.12 -2.35
C ALA A 49 24.25 -8.18 -3.79
N THR A 50 25.40 -7.56 -4.05
CA THR A 50 26.13 -7.71 -5.31
C THR A 50 26.53 -9.18 -5.43
N PRO A 51 25.97 -9.94 -6.39
CA PRO A 51 26.37 -11.33 -6.56
C PRO A 51 27.76 -11.37 -7.18
N SER A 52 28.70 -12.01 -6.50
CA SER A 52 30.00 -12.39 -7.06
C SER A 52 29.80 -13.60 -7.97
N PHE A 53 30.05 -13.46 -9.27
CA PHE A 53 29.91 -14.50 -10.27
C PHE A 53 31.00 -15.58 -10.15
N LYS A 54 30.68 -16.77 -9.65
CA LYS A 54 31.41 -18.02 -9.95
C LYS A 54 30.43 -19.21 -9.99
N SER A 55 30.02 -19.60 -11.21
CA SER A 55 29.19 -20.75 -11.60
C SER A 55 27.69 -20.47 -11.84
N TRP A 56 27.16 -20.93 -12.98
CA TRP A 56 25.90 -20.44 -13.58
C TRP A 56 24.70 -21.39 -13.41
N SER A 57 24.89 -22.67 -13.10
CA SER A 57 23.78 -23.65 -13.10
C SER A 57 23.22 -23.96 -11.70
N TRP A 58 24.06 -24.04 -10.66
CA TRP A 58 23.62 -24.29 -9.27
C TRP A 58 23.09 -23.03 -8.56
N TRP A 59 23.49 -21.84 -9.00
CA TRP A 59 23.12 -20.57 -8.36
C TRP A 59 21.70 -20.11 -8.70
N LYS A 60 21.11 -20.48 -9.84
CA LYS A 60 19.87 -19.83 -10.32
C LYS A 60 18.65 -20.05 -9.41
N GLN A 61 18.46 -21.25 -8.86
CA GLN A 61 17.31 -21.54 -7.99
C GLN A 61 17.56 -21.16 -6.53
N VAL A 62 18.76 -21.45 -6.00
CA VAL A 62 19.11 -21.16 -4.60
C VAL A 62 19.28 -19.65 -4.35
N VAL A 63 19.81 -18.91 -5.32
CA VAL A 63 19.88 -17.44 -5.25
C VAL A 63 18.52 -16.81 -5.49
N GLY A 64 17.74 -17.31 -6.45
CA GLY A 64 16.40 -16.81 -6.72
C GLY A 64 15.54 -16.81 -5.45
N HIS A 65 15.44 -17.97 -4.79
CA HIS A 65 14.67 -18.10 -3.55
C HIS A 65 15.21 -17.21 -2.41
N LYS A 66 16.53 -17.05 -2.26
CA LYS A 66 17.10 -16.18 -1.22
C LYS A 66 16.86 -14.70 -1.51
N ILE A 67 16.92 -14.29 -2.79
CA ILE A 67 16.62 -12.92 -3.22
C ILE A 67 15.13 -12.63 -3.02
N ASP A 68 14.25 -13.53 -3.45
CA ASP A 68 12.81 -13.35 -3.31
C ASP A 68 12.39 -13.31 -1.84
N LEU A 69 12.98 -14.15 -1.00
CA LEU A 69 12.77 -14.12 0.46
C LEU A 69 13.29 -12.81 1.08
N ALA A 70 14.45 -12.32 0.66
CA ALA A 70 14.97 -11.03 1.13
C ALA A 70 14.07 -9.86 0.71
N ILE A 71 13.51 -9.90 -0.50
CA ILE A 71 12.55 -8.91 -0.99
C ILE A 71 11.24 -8.97 -0.18
N ALA A 72 10.71 -10.18 0.07
CA ALA A 72 9.49 -10.37 0.86
C ALA A 72 9.65 -9.90 2.31
N TRP A 73 10.73 -10.33 2.99
CA TRP A 73 11.03 -9.90 4.35
C TRP A 73 11.20 -8.37 4.45
N ARG A 74 11.80 -7.77 3.43
CA ARG A 74 11.97 -6.32 3.35
C ARG A 74 10.66 -5.59 3.10
N PHE A 75 9.82 -6.11 2.22
CA PHE A 75 8.48 -5.61 1.97
C PHE A 75 7.68 -5.59 3.28
N GLU A 76 7.64 -6.72 3.98
CA GLU A 76 7.01 -6.85 5.30
C GLU A 76 7.51 -5.80 6.29
N ARG A 77 8.83 -5.64 6.45
CA ARG A 77 9.41 -4.64 7.36
C ARG A 77 8.99 -3.20 7.04
N ILE A 78 8.88 -2.85 5.76
CA ILE A 78 8.46 -1.51 5.34
C ILE A 78 6.98 -1.28 5.71
N ILE A 79 6.12 -2.27 5.46
CA ILE A 79 4.69 -2.22 5.80
C ILE A 79 4.51 -2.12 7.32
N ILE A 80 5.13 -3.02 8.08
CA ILE A 80 5.07 -3.04 9.55
C ILE A 80 5.57 -1.71 10.14
N GLY A 81 6.68 -1.17 9.64
CA GLY A 81 7.22 0.09 10.14
C GLY A 81 6.29 1.29 9.89
N ALA A 82 5.72 1.40 8.68
CA ALA A 82 4.77 2.45 8.37
C ALA A 82 3.45 2.30 9.15
N TYR A 83 2.95 1.07 9.27
CA TYR A 83 1.75 0.74 10.05
C TYR A 83 1.95 1.06 11.54
N GLN A 84 3.10 0.70 12.12
CA GLN A 84 3.45 1.02 13.50
C GLN A 84 3.47 2.53 13.73
N TRP A 85 4.12 3.29 12.84
CA TRP A 85 4.16 4.74 12.94
C TRP A 85 2.74 5.33 12.90
N LEU A 86 1.88 4.88 11.99
CA LEU A 86 0.48 5.29 11.96
C LEU A 86 -0.25 4.96 13.27
N SER A 87 -0.09 3.75 13.80
CA SER A 87 -0.73 3.30 15.04
C SER A 87 -0.34 4.17 16.25
N GLU A 88 0.93 4.56 16.33
CA GLU A 88 1.49 5.38 17.40
C GLU A 88 1.04 6.85 17.33
N GLN A 89 0.94 7.40 16.12
CA GLN A 89 0.67 8.82 15.91
C GLN A 89 -0.82 9.15 15.79
N TYR A 90 -1.63 8.21 15.30
CA TYR A 90 -3.03 8.47 14.95
C TYR A 90 -3.89 8.80 16.17
N GLN A 91 -4.60 9.93 16.06
CA GLN A 91 -5.67 10.34 16.95
C GLN A 91 -7.01 10.30 16.21
N ALA A 92 -8.09 10.08 16.95
CA ALA A 92 -9.43 10.04 16.39
C ALA A 92 -9.74 11.33 15.60
N GLY A 93 -10.11 11.16 14.33
CA GLY A 93 -10.43 12.25 13.41
C GLY A 93 -9.28 12.66 12.47
N ASP A 94 -8.06 12.15 12.67
CA ASP A 94 -6.95 12.43 11.77
C ASP A 94 -7.17 11.86 10.36
N ARG A 95 -6.52 12.48 9.36
CA ARG A 95 -6.57 12.06 7.95
C ARG A 95 -5.26 11.39 7.54
N ILE A 96 -5.34 10.20 6.97
CA ILE A 96 -4.18 9.44 6.49
C ILE A 96 -3.99 9.68 4.99
N TYR A 97 -2.79 10.11 4.60
CA TYR A 97 -2.36 10.30 3.22
C TYR A 97 -1.20 9.36 2.94
N LEU A 98 -1.31 8.55 1.88
CA LEU A 98 -0.27 7.62 1.48
C LEU A 98 0.22 7.95 0.08
N PHE A 99 1.53 8.00 -0.10
CA PHE A 99 2.17 8.30 -1.38
C PHE A 99 3.26 7.29 -1.68
N GLY A 100 3.29 6.77 -2.90
CA GLY A 100 4.38 5.90 -3.30
C GLY A 100 4.62 5.83 -4.79
N PHE A 101 5.85 5.46 -5.15
CA PHE A 101 6.30 5.30 -6.52
C PHE A 101 6.76 3.87 -6.76
N SER A 102 6.44 3.29 -7.93
CA SER A 102 6.93 1.97 -8.32
C SER A 102 6.53 0.89 -7.31
N ARG A 103 7.51 0.19 -6.74
CA ARG A 103 7.34 -0.76 -5.64
C ARG A 103 6.85 -0.12 -4.34
N GLY A 104 7.21 1.15 -4.10
CA GLY A 104 6.68 1.94 -3.01
C GLY A 104 5.18 2.22 -3.16
N ALA A 105 4.70 2.41 -4.40
CA ALA A 105 3.27 2.53 -4.69
C ALA A 105 2.51 1.24 -4.35
N TYR A 106 3.11 0.09 -4.65
CA TYR A 106 2.57 -1.22 -4.28
C TYR A 106 2.52 -1.38 -2.75
N GLN A 107 3.58 -0.94 -2.05
CA GLN A 107 3.66 -0.98 -0.59
C GLN A 107 2.61 -0.09 0.09
N VAL A 108 2.39 1.15 -0.35
CA VAL A 108 1.34 1.99 0.25
C VAL A 108 -0.06 1.46 -0.01
N ARG A 109 -0.28 0.80 -1.16
CA ARG A 109 -1.55 0.12 -1.45
C ARG A 109 -1.77 -1.09 -0.53
N ALA A 110 -0.74 -1.88 -0.29
CA ALA A 110 -0.79 -2.98 0.66
C ALA A 110 -1.00 -2.51 2.11
N LEU A 111 -0.33 -1.43 2.52
CA LEU A 111 -0.54 -0.79 3.82
C LEU A 111 -1.99 -0.34 3.99
N SER A 112 -2.56 0.29 2.96
CA SER A 112 -3.98 0.67 2.93
C SER A 112 -4.89 -0.56 3.08
N ALA A 113 -4.62 -1.63 2.34
CA ALA A 113 -5.38 -2.87 2.43
C ALA A 113 -5.30 -3.54 3.82
N MET A 114 -4.13 -3.51 4.45
CA MET A 114 -3.93 -4.00 5.81
C MET A 114 -4.78 -3.19 6.80
N ILE A 115 -4.77 -1.85 6.70
CA ILE A 115 -5.62 -0.99 7.53
C ILE A 115 -7.10 -1.32 7.35
N ASP A 116 -7.55 -1.61 6.14
CA ASP A 116 -8.94 -1.99 5.87
C ASP A 116 -9.30 -3.33 6.55
N LYS A 117 -8.46 -4.37 6.34
CA LYS A 117 -8.71 -5.73 6.80
C LYS A 117 -8.61 -5.87 8.33
N VAL A 118 -7.50 -5.45 8.93
CA VAL A 118 -7.22 -5.66 10.36
C VAL A 118 -7.43 -4.41 11.23
N GLY A 119 -7.82 -3.29 10.63
CA GLY A 119 -7.94 -2.00 11.31
C GLY A 119 -6.59 -1.36 11.64
N LEU A 120 -6.60 -0.27 12.40
CA LEU A 120 -5.39 0.35 12.94
C LEU A 120 -5.25 0.09 14.44
N ILE A 121 -4.24 -0.69 14.83
CA ILE A 121 -4.02 -1.09 16.22
C ILE A 121 -3.95 0.12 17.17
N HIS A 122 -4.47 -0.06 18.39
CA HIS A 122 -4.35 0.94 19.44
C HIS A 122 -2.90 1.12 19.90
N LYS A 123 -2.50 2.38 20.11
CA LYS A 123 -1.17 2.72 20.63
C LYS A 123 -0.90 1.94 21.92
N GLY A 124 0.26 1.30 22.01
CA GLY A 124 0.66 0.43 23.12
C GLY A 124 0.64 -1.06 22.79
N ASN A 125 -0.10 -1.49 21.77
CA ASN A 125 -0.21 -2.90 21.36
C ASN A 125 0.73 -3.27 20.20
N GLN A 126 1.92 -2.67 20.14
CA GLN A 126 2.85 -2.83 19.02
C GLN A 126 3.32 -4.27 18.82
N ALA A 127 3.39 -5.04 19.90
CA ALA A 127 3.74 -6.46 19.86
C ALA A 127 2.76 -7.32 19.03
N GLN A 128 1.54 -6.83 18.78
CA GLN A 128 0.52 -7.51 17.97
C GLN A 128 0.63 -7.18 16.47
N ILE A 129 1.45 -6.21 16.07
CA ILE A 129 1.57 -5.80 14.66
C ILE A 129 2.08 -6.93 13.74
N PRO A 130 3.09 -7.75 14.13
CA PRO A 130 3.50 -8.89 13.32
C PRO A 130 2.35 -9.88 13.06
N PHE A 131 1.59 -10.21 14.11
CA PHE A 131 0.43 -11.09 13.98
C PHE A 131 -0.69 -10.47 13.12
N ALA A 132 -0.92 -9.16 13.23
CA ALA A 132 -1.85 -8.45 12.35
C ALA A 132 -1.42 -8.48 10.88
N TYR A 133 -0.10 -8.42 10.62
CA TYR A 133 0.44 -8.57 9.27
C TYR A 133 0.24 -10.00 8.76
N GLU A 134 0.42 -11.03 9.60
CA GLU A 134 0.14 -12.43 9.24
C GLU A 134 -1.35 -12.64 8.90
N LEU A 135 -2.27 -12.10 9.69
CA LEU A 135 -3.72 -12.12 9.40
C LEU A 135 -4.08 -11.39 8.11
N TYR A 136 -3.33 -10.35 7.78
CA TYR A 136 -3.49 -9.64 6.51
C TYR A 136 -2.94 -10.45 5.32
N ALA A 137 -1.76 -11.05 5.50
CA ALA A 137 -1.04 -11.77 4.45
C ALA A 137 -1.56 -13.20 4.23
N SER A 138 -2.33 -13.75 5.18
CA SER A 138 -3.02 -15.01 4.98
C SER A 138 -4.00 -14.85 3.82
N ILE A 139 -3.79 -15.69 2.80
CA ILE A 139 -4.74 -15.84 1.70
C ILE A 139 -6.04 -16.32 2.35
N ASP A 140 -7.15 -15.63 2.10
CA ASP A 140 -8.46 -16.14 2.50
C ASP A 140 -8.57 -17.54 1.89
N GLU A 141 -8.44 -18.57 2.73
CA GLU A 141 -8.76 -19.95 2.38
C GLU A 141 -10.28 -20.10 2.24
N SER A 142 -10.96 -19.10 1.65
CA SER A 142 -12.41 -19.05 1.45
C SER A 142 -12.92 -20.08 0.43
N ASN A 143 -12.08 -21.03 0.03
CA ASN A 143 -12.46 -22.26 -0.67
C ASN A 143 -12.61 -23.47 0.27
N ARG A 144 -12.39 -23.31 1.58
CA ARG A 144 -12.90 -24.24 2.59
C ARG A 144 -14.22 -23.69 3.08
N ASP A 145 -15.28 -24.50 2.99
CA ASP A 145 -16.62 -24.20 3.52
C ASP A 145 -16.46 -23.62 4.93
N PRO A 146 -16.60 -22.29 5.12
CA PRO A 146 -16.52 -21.72 6.44
C PRO A 146 -17.80 -22.09 7.16
N ASP A 147 -17.68 -22.56 8.40
CA ASP A 147 -18.82 -22.64 9.31
C ASP A 147 -19.50 -21.26 9.33
N PRO A 148 -20.79 -21.15 8.93
CA PRO A 148 -21.51 -19.87 8.87
C PRO A 148 -21.59 -19.14 10.20
N SER A 149 -21.31 -19.84 11.31
CA SER A 149 -21.32 -19.29 12.66
C SER A 149 -19.96 -18.77 13.14
N SER A 150 -18.87 -19.04 12.40
CA SER A 150 -17.52 -18.61 12.79
C SER A 150 -17.24 -17.17 12.33
N VAL A 151 -16.90 -16.30 13.29
CA VAL A 151 -16.43 -14.94 12.97
C VAL A 151 -15.02 -15.04 12.38
N PRO A 152 -14.74 -14.44 11.21
CA PRO A 152 -13.40 -14.41 10.65
C PRO A 152 -12.37 -13.85 11.65
N MET A 153 -11.23 -14.51 11.78
CA MET A 153 -10.21 -14.18 12.79
C MET A 153 -9.70 -12.73 12.65
N ASP A 154 -9.56 -12.25 11.41
CA ASP A 154 -9.19 -10.86 11.09
C ASP A 154 -10.23 -9.85 11.61
N ARG A 155 -11.53 -10.16 11.48
CA ARG A 155 -12.61 -9.34 12.04
C ARG A 155 -12.58 -9.33 13.56
N HIS A 156 -12.42 -10.48 14.20
CA HIS A 156 -12.33 -10.56 15.66
C HIS A 156 -11.09 -9.79 16.19
N PHE A 157 -9.96 -9.90 15.49
CA PHE A 157 -8.75 -9.13 15.78
C PHE A 157 -9.01 -7.63 15.65
N LYS A 158 -9.65 -7.20 14.55
CA LYS A 158 -9.98 -5.80 14.28
C LYS A 158 -10.89 -5.21 15.37
N GLU A 159 -11.89 -5.96 15.83
CA GLU A 159 -12.82 -5.54 16.88
C GLU A 159 -12.15 -5.47 18.27
N THR A 160 -11.12 -6.28 18.52
CA THR A 160 -10.47 -6.39 19.84
C THR A 160 -9.32 -5.41 20.02
N PHE A 161 -8.42 -5.30 19.04
CA PHE A 161 -7.13 -4.60 19.19
C PHE A 161 -7.01 -3.32 18.38
N SER A 162 -7.92 -3.12 17.42
CA SER A 162 -7.82 -2.05 16.43
C SER A 162 -8.99 -1.08 16.51
N ARG A 163 -8.76 0.08 15.90
CA ARG A 163 -9.82 1.06 15.63
C ARG A 163 -10.10 1.11 14.14
N ASP A 164 -11.36 1.33 13.79
CA ASP A 164 -11.77 1.47 12.39
C ASP A 164 -11.36 2.87 11.90
N VAL A 165 -10.52 2.91 10.88
CA VAL A 165 -9.98 4.15 10.30
C VAL A 165 -10.08 4.09 8.79
N ARG A 166 -10.19 5.26 8.16
CA ARG A 166 -10.19 5.38 6.70
C ARG A 166 -8.94 6.08 6.20
N VAL A 167 -8.39 5.57 5.12
CA VAL A 167 -7.37 6.28 4.35
C VAL A 167 -8.04 7.38 3.53
N HIS A 168 -7.60 8.61 3.71
CA HIS A 168 -8.21 9.75 3.04
C HIS A 168 -7.74 9.87 1.59
N PHE A 169 -6.44 9.67 1.35
CA PHE A 169 -5.87 9.80 0.01
C PHE A 169 -4.75 8.79 -0.22
N VAL A 170 -4.74 8.17 -1.40
CA VAL A 170 -3.62 7.38 -1.91
C VAL A 170 -3.18 7.94 -3.25
N GLY A 171 -1.94 8.40 -3.32
CA GLY A 171 -1.27 8.83 -4.53
C GLY A 171 -0.21 7.81 -4.96
N ALA A 172 -0.36 7.28 -6.17
CA ALA A 172 0.54 6.30 -6.74
C ALA A 172 1.14 6.82 -8.05
N TRP A 173 2.45 6.63 -8.20
CA TRP A 173 3.14 6.77 -9.48
C TRP A 173 3.61 5.39 -9.95
N ASP A 174 3.10 5.00 -11.12
CA ASP A 174 3.42 3.80 -11.90
C ASP A 174 3.65 2.55 -11.05
N THR A 175 2.58 2.06 -10.43
CA THR A 175 2.64 0.91 -9.49
C THR A 175 3.14 -0.34 -10.22
N VAL A 176 4.24 -0.93 -9.73
CA VAL A 176 4.74 -2.22 -10.22
C VAL A 176 4.84 -3.23 -9.08
N SER A 177 4.62 -4.51 -9.41
CA SER A 177 4.60 -5.57 -8.41
C SER A 177 5.95 -5.73 -7.70
N SER A 178 5.93 -5.92 -6.38
CA SER A 178 7.13 -6.02 -5.55
C SER A 178 7.59 -7.45 -5.27
N VAL A 179 6.76 -8.45 -5.54
CA VAL A 179 7.07 -9.85 -5.21
C VAL A 179 7.50 -10.60 -6.48
N GLY A 180 8.71 -11.13 -6.46
CA GLY A 180 9.33 -11.81 -7.61
C GLY A 180 8.50 -12.99 -8.09
N PHE A 181 8.33 -13.08 -9.41
CA PHE A 181 7.94 -14.26 -10.20
C PHE A 181 6.60 -14.98 -9.95
N PHE A 182 5.87 -14.72 -8.87
CA PHE A 182 4.54 -15.29 -8.66
C PHE A 182 3.46 -14.39 -9.28
N ARG A 183 3.40 -14.38 -10.62
CA ARG A 183 2.18 -13.98 -11.35
C ARG A 183 1.14 -15.12 -11.28
N GLY A 184 0.78 -15.50 -10.06
CA GLY A 184 -0.35 -16.37 -9.75
C GLY A 184 -1.54 -15.53 -9.30
N LYS A 185 -2.74 -15.97 -9.69
CA LYS A 185 -4.04 -15.27 -9.58
C LYS A 185 -4.16 -14.34 -8.37
N ASP A 186 -4.45 -13.07 -8.68
CA ASP A 186 -4.83 -12.01 -7.76
C ASP A 186 -3.88 -11.84 -6.58
N ALA A 187 -2.81 -11.05 -6.74
CA ALA A 187 -2.08 -10.56 -5.58
C ALA A 187 -3.09 -9.84 -4.67
N PRO A 188 -3.49 -10.45 -3.54
CA PRO A 188 -4.66 -10.00 -2.77
C PRO A 188 -4.41 -8.63 -2.11
N PHE A 189 -3.15 -8.19 -2.14
CA PHE A 189 -2.63 -7.02 -1.46
C PHE A 189 -3.11 -5.68 -2.05
N THR A 190 -3.52 -5.61 -3.33
CA THR A 190 -3.73 -4.30 -4.01
C THR A 190 -5.09 -4.10 -4.69
N ALA A 191 -5.85 -5.15 -5.00
CA ALA A 191 -7.11 -5.05 -5.76
C ALA A 191 -8.35 -4.81 -4.87
N CYS A 192 -8.38 -5.36 -3.64
CA CYS A 192 -9.53 -5.23 -2.73
C CYS A 192 -9.40 -4.07 -1.72
N GLY A 193 -8.18 -3.67 -1.36
CA GLY A 193 -7.91 -2.72 -0.28
C GLY A 193 -8.22 -1.26 -0.56
N MET A 194 -8.66 -0.92 -1.78
CA MET A 194 -8.96 0.46 -2.16
C MET A 194 -10.40 0.88 -1.82
N LYS A 195 -11.27 -0.03 -1.36
CA LYS A 195 -12.70 0.23 -1.11
C LYS A 195 -12.96 1.26 0.00
N HIS A 196 -12.13 1.29 1.03
CA HIS A 196 -12.27 2.23 2.15
C HIS A 196 -11.56 3.59 1.92
N VAL A 197 -10.81 3.72 0.82
CA VAL A 197 -10.04 4.92 0.48
C VAL A 197 -10.96 6.00 -0.08
N CYS A 198 -10.92 7.22 0.45
CA CYS A 198 -11.78 8.30 -0.07
C CYS A 198 -11.36 8.76 -1.49
N HIS A 199 -10.06 8.93 -1.72
CA HIS A 199 -9.51 9.35 -3.00
C HIS A 199 -8.30 8.52 -3.41
N PHE A 200 -8.39 7.84 -4.55
CA PHE A 200 -7.28 7.12 -5.16
C PHE A 200 -6.86 7.83 -6.46
N ARG A 201 -5.57 8.16 -6.59
CA ARG A 201 -4.98 8.79 -7.76
C ARG A 201 -3.77 7.98 -8.21
N HIS A 202 -3.76 7.58 -9.47
CA HIS A 202 -2.67 6.79 -10.04
C HIS A 202 -2.22 7.40 -11.36
N ALA A 203 -0.95 7.77 -11.44
CA ALA A 203 -0.30 8.21 -12.66
C ALA A 203 0.44 7.02 -13.29
N LEU A 204 0.14 6.69 -14.54
CA LEU A 204 0.66 5.53 -15.26
C LEU A 204 1.61 5.96 -16.40
N ALA A 205 2.71 5.24 -16.60
CA ALA A 205 3.64 5.47 -17.70
C ALA A 205 3.10 4.85 -19.01
N LEU A 206 2.88 5.67 -20.03
CA LEU A 206 2.40 5.21 -21.34
C LEU A 206 3.48 4.45 -22.13
N ASP A 207 4.74 4.89 -22.03
CA ASP A 207 5.82 4.42 -22.89
C ASP A 207 6.70 3.35 -22.22
N GLU A 208 6.32 2.84 -21.04
CA GLU A 208 7.04 1.76 -20.36
C GLU A 208 6.80 0.40 -21.06
N ARG A 209 7.88 -0.19 -21.58
CA ARG A 209 7.83 -1.43 -22.40
C ARG A 209 8.54 -2.61 -21.76
N ARG A 210 9.21 -2.45 -20.62
CA ARG A 210 9.93 -3.54 -19.95
C ARG A 210 8.93 -4.49 -19.31
N VAL A 211 9.01 -5.77 -19.65
CA VAL A 211 8.11 -6.84 -19.17
C VAL A 211 8.02 -6.92 -17.64
N LYS A 212 9.10 -6.55 -16.94
CA LYS A 212 9.19 -6.54 -15.47
C LYS A 212 8.49 -5.34 -14.81
N PHE A 213 8.03 -4.35 -15.59
CA PHE A 213 7.42 -3.11 -15.13
C PHE A 213 5.96 -2.99 -15.60
N GLN A 214 5.26 -4.12 -15.79
CA GLN A 214 3.83 -4.05 -16.08
C GLN A 214 3.09 -3.39 -14.91
N PRO A 215 2.22 -2.40 -15.19
CA PRO A 215 1.54 -1.66 -14.15
C PRO A 215 0.45 -2.49 -13.47
N GLU A 216 0.25 -2.26 -12.17
CA GLU A 216 -0.90 -2.77 -11.43
C GLU A 216 -2.00 -1.70 -11.35
N TYR A 217 -3.14 -1.97 -11.96
CA TYR A 217 -4.31 -1.08 -11.94
C TYR A 217 -5.05 -1.10 -10.60
N ALA A 218 -5.86 -0.07 -10.32
CA ALA A 218 -6.65 0.06 -9.10
C ALA A 218 -7.58 -1.13 -8.83
N TYR A 219 -8.17 -1.70 -9.89
CA TYR A 219 -9.13 -2.81 -9.84
C TYR A 219 -8.72 -3.99 -10.71
N GLY A 220 -7.41 -4.26 -10.83
CA GLY A 220 -6.92 -5.38 -11.66
C GLY A 220 -7.27 -5.25 -13.15
N GLY A 221 -7.55 -4.04 -13.63
CA GLY A 221 -7.93 -3.75 -15.02
C GLY A 221 -9.43 -3.92 -15.31
N VAL A 222 -10.26 -4.22 -14.31
CA VAL A 222 -11.71 -4.31 -14.49
C VAL A 222 -12.30 -2.90 -14.57
N HIS A 223 -12.89 -2.56 -15.71
CA HIS A 223 -13.63 -1.31 -15.89
C HIS A 223 -14.88 -1.33 -14.99
N ARG A 224 -14.85 -0.58 -13.88
CA ARG A 224 -16.09 -0.20 -13.20
C ARG A 224 -16.62 1.06 -13.88
N VAL A 225 -17.75 0.92 -14.57
CA VAL A 225 -18.55 2.07 -15.00
C VAL A 225 -18.84 2.88 -13.75
N GLN A 226 -18.30 4.10 -13.67
CA GLN A 226 -18.72 5.05 -12.65
C GLN A 226 -20.19 5.37 -12.94
N VAL A 227 -21.09 4.76 -12.19
CA VAL A 227 -22.48 5.22 -12.18
C VAL A 227 -22.41 6.61 -11.57
N GLN A 228 -22.62 7.61 -12.42
CA GLN A 228 -22.68 9.00 -12.03
C GLN A 228 -23.95 9.17 -11.20
N GLU A 229 -23.84 9.04 -9.89
CA GLU A 229 -24.95 9.41 -9.01
C GLU A 229 -25.24 10.91 -9.20
N PRO A 230 -26.52 11.30 -9.34
CA PRO A 230 -26.87 12.70 -9.51
C PRO A 230 -26.35 13.55 -8.35
N LEU A 231 -25.83 14.74 -8.70
CA LEU A 231 -25.41 15.78 -7.79
C LEU A 231 -26.59 16.21 -6.90
N THR A 232 -26.84 15.48 -5.83
CA THR A 232 -27.74 15.87 -4.76
C THR A 232 -26.93 15.80 -3.47
N GLU A 233 -26.81 16.92 -2.78
CA GLU A 233 -26.07 17.00 -1.52
C GLU A 233 -26.64 15.97 -0.51
N PRO A 234 -25.85 15.00 -0.03
CA PRO A 234 -26.37 14.05 0.95
C PRO A 234 -26.43 14.73 2.31
N ALA A 235 -27.63 14.74 2.89
CA ALA A 235 -27.83 15.02 4.31
C ALA A 235 -26.89 14.15 5.18
N GLU A 236 -26.38 14.74 6.26
CA GLU A 236 -25.25 14.26 7.09
C GLU A 236 -25.51 12.96 7.89
N THR A 237 -26.44 12.09 7.50
CA THR A 237 -26.89 10.98 8.36
C THR A 237 -26.86 9.58 7.74
N GLU A 238 -26.41 9.39 6.49
CA GLU A 238 -26.27 8.05 5.92
C GLU A 238 -24.86 7.46 6.07
N SER A 239 -24.82 6.21 6.52
CA SER A 239 -23.63 5.47 6.95
C SER A 239 -22.45 5.59 5.97
N HIS A 240 -21.32 6.10 6.45
CA HIS A 240 -20.09 6.32 5.68
C HIS A 240 -19.42 5.06 5.07
N LYS A 241 -20.04 3.88 5.19
CA LYS A 241 -19.50 2.59 4.75
C LYS A 241 -19.72 2.28 3.26
N ASN A 242 -20.64 2.99 2.58
CA ASN A 242 -21.03 2.68 1.19
C ASN A 242 -20.53 3.67 0.12
N ARG A 243 -19.73 4.69 0.47
CA ARG A 243 -19.20 5.62 -0.55
C ARG A 243 -18.14 4.93 -1.40
N VAL A 244 -18.39 4.82 -2.69
CA VAL A 244 -17.42 4.28 -3.67
C VAL A 244 -16.17 5.18 -3.67
N PRO A 245 -14.95 4.61 -3.65
CA PRO A 245 -13.71 5.38 -3.76
C PRO A 245 -13.73 6.26 -5.00
N HIS A 246 -13.36 7.54 -4.85
CA HIS A 246 -13.13 8.37 -6.01
C HIS A 246 -11.78 7.98 -6.63
N THR A 247 -11.79 6.98 -7.49
CA THR A 247 -10.62 6.44 -8.19
C THR A 247 -10.41 7.15 -9.52
N LYS A 248 -9.18 7.62 -9.77
CA LYS A 248 -8.78 8.17 -11.07
C LYS A 248 -7.40 7.66 -11.45
N GLU A 249 -7.31 6.97 -12.57
CA GLU A 249 -6.07 6.52 -13.20
C GLU A 249 -5.86 7.33 -14.48
N VAL A 250 -4.66 7.87 -14.69
CA VAL A 250 -4.33 8.74 -15.83
C VAL A 250 -3.00 8.32 -16.42
N TRP A 251 -2.97 8.21 -17.74
CA TRP A 251 -1.76 7.91 -18.50
C TRP A 251 -0.99 9.19 -18.81
N PHE A 252 0.32 9.16 -18.62
CA PHE A 252 1.24 10.23 -18.95
C PHE A 252 2.29 9.73 -19.95
N ALA A 253 2.72 10.60 -20.86
CA ALA A 253 3.82 10.29 -21.77
C ALA A 253 5.13 10.16 -20.97
N GLY A 254 5.97 9.20 -21.38
CA GLY A 254 7.19 8.85 -20.66
C GLY A 254 7.22 7.40 -20.18
N THR A 255 8.41 7.00 -19.74
CA THR A 255 8.73 5.70 -19.17
C THR A 255 8.55 5.70 -17.65
N HIS A 256 8.71 4.54 -17.00
CA HIS A 256 8.54 4.41 -15.54
C HIS A 256 9.31 5.45 -14.71
N SER A 257 10.50 5.85 -15.16
CA SER A 257 11.34 6.82 -14.43
C SER A 257 10.96 8.28 -14.69
N ASP A 258 10.14 8.55 -15.70
CA ASP A 258 9.62 9.89 -16.01
C ASP A 258 8.38 10.22 -15.17
N MET A 259 7.81 9.21 -14.50
CA MET A 259 6.67 9.29 -13.58
C MET A 259 7.09 9.65 -12.16
#